data_AF-A0A3L7VSH3-F1
#
_entry.id   AF-A0A3L7VSH3-F1
#
_cell.length_a   1.000
_cell.length_b   1.000
_cell.length_c   1.000
_cell.angle_alpha   90.00
_cell.angle_beta   90.00
_cell.angle_gamma   90.00
#
_symmetry.space_group_name_H-M   'P 1'
#
loop_
_entity.id
_entity.type
_entity.pdbx_description
1 polymer ?
#
loop_
_entity_poly.entity_id
_entity_poly.type
_entity_poly.pdbx_seq_one_letter_code
_entity_poly.pdbx_strand_id
1 'polypeptide(L)'
;MDVLEHWKKGGTIDELRQRAPEIVVQEALWSGGQKLQDFALVDDGRAQDSNWFCDVELTLAPESGGEPTKKTLTYAIGTDPVLTVFRAML
;
A
#
# COMPACT_ATOMS: atom_id res chain seq x y z
N MET A 1 -3.19 3.18 8.50
CA MET A 1 -3.43 2.24 7.38
C MET A 1 -2.71 0.93 7.68
N ASP A 2 -3.44 -0.18 7.77
CA ASP A 2 -2.91 -1.47 8.27
C ASP A 2 -1.75 -2.06 7.45
N VAL A 3 -1.74 -1.80 6.13
CA VAL A 3 -0.67 -2.24 5.22
C VAL A 3 0.64 -1.49 5.49
N LEU A 4 0.58 -0.17 5.71
CA LEU A 4 1.77 0.63 6.05
C LEU A 4 2.29 0.30 7.45
N GLU A 5 1.40 0.04 8.41
CA GLU A 5 1.79 -0.45 9.73
C GLU A 5 2.50 -1.80 9.68
N HIS A 6 2.05 -2.71 8.80
CA HIS A 6 2.72 -4.00 8.56
C HIS A 6 4.15 -3.81 8.05
N TRP A 7 4.34 -2.93 7.06
CA TRP A 7 5.67 -2.63 6.52
C TRP A 7 6.58 -1.88 7.49
N LYS A 8 6.04 -0.94 8.28
CA LYS A 8 6.79 -0.25 9.35
C LYS A 8 7.37 -1.24 10.38
N LYS A 9 6.69 -2.37 10.60
CA LYS A 9 7.15 -3.47 11.46
C LYS A 9 8.08 -4.45 10.75
N GLY A 10 8.42 -4.20 9.49
CA GLY A 10 9.29 -5.05 8.68
C GLY A 10 8.60 -6.25 8.02
N GLY A 11 7.27 -6.27 8.03
CA GLY A 11 6.51 -7.33 7.36
C GLY A 11 6.63 -7.25 5.83
N THR A 12 6.40 -8.37 5.15
CA THR A 12 6.58 -8.50 3.69
C THR A 12 5.26 -8.47 2.91
N ILE A 13 5.33 -8.29 1.59
CA ILE A 13 4.16 -8.39 0.69
C ILE A 13 3.54 -9.79 0.74
N ASP A 14 4.35 -10.85 0.80
CA ASP A 14 3.83 -12.23 0.81
C ASP A 14 3.06 -12.56 2.09
N GLU A 15 3.44 -11.97 3.23
CA GLU A 15 2.67 -12.08 4.48
C GLU A 15 1.29 -11.40 4.39
N LEU A 16 1.16 -10.32 3.61
CA LEU A 16 -0.13 -9.66 3.39
C LEU A 16 -1.08 -10.55 2.57
N ARG A 17 -0.54 -11.32 1.61
CA ARG A 17 -1.31 -12.28 0.81
C ARG A 17 -1.86 -13.46 1.62
N GLN A 18 -1.23 -13.76 2.76
CA GLN A 18 -1.66 -14.86 3.64
C GLN A 18 -2.79 -14.45 4.60
N ARG A 19 -3.20 -13.17 4.60
CA ARG A 19 -4.30 -12.68 5.44
C ARG A 19 -5.66 -13.11 4.89
N ALA A 20 -6.68 -13.03 5.74
CA ALA A 20 -8.08 -13.21 5.37
C ALA A 20 -8.87 -11.93 5.74
N PRO A 21 -9.40 -11.17 4.76
CA PRO A 21 -9.29 -11.37 3.31
C PRO A 21 -7.86 -11.19 2.80
N GLU A 22 -7.56 -11.80 1.65
CA GLU A 22 -6.26 -11.62 0.97
C GLU A 22 -6.05 -10.14 0.65
N ILE A 23 -4.87 -9.61 1.00
CA ILE A 23 -4.47 -8.26 0.64
C ILE A 23 -3.41 -8.36 -0.45
N VAL A 24 -3.81 -8.07 -1.68
CA VAL A 24 -2.90 -8.01 -2.84
C VAL A 24 -2.34 -6.60 -2.98
N VAL A 25 -1.01 -6.48 -2.98
CA VAL A 25 -0.32 -5.20 -3.15
C VAL A 25 0.72 -5.29 -4.26
N GLN A 26 0.81 -4.25 -5.07
CA GLN A 26 1.89 -4.05 -6.04
C GLN A 26 2.63 -2.77 -5.67
N GLU A 27 3.81 -2.90 -5.09
CA GLU A 27 4.61 -1.74 -4.67
C GLU A 27 6.11 -2.02 -4.86
N ALA A 28 6.77 -1.15 -5.63
CA ALA A 28 8.15 -1.31 -6.05
C ALA A 28 9.15 -1.08 -4.92
N LEU A 29 8.91 -0.10 -4.03
CA LEU A 29 9.82 0.21 -2.93
C LEU A 29 10.01 -1.01 -2.01
N TRP A 30 8.92 -1.68 -1.65
CA TRP A 30 8.94 -2.83 -0.76
C TRP A 30 9.40 -4.10 -1.45
N SER A 31 9.02 -4.29 -2.71
CA SER A 31 9.57 -5.39 -3.52
C SER A 31 11.09 -5.26 -3.70
N GLY A 32 11.61 -4.02 -3.69
CA GLY A 32 13.05 -3.71 -3.69
C GLY A 32 13.75 -3.80 -2.34
N GLY A 33 13.04 -4.14 -1.25
CA GLY A 33 13.62 -4.30 0.08
C GLY A 33 13.84 -2.99 0.86
N GLN A 34 13.25 -1.88 0.42
CA GLN A 34 13.23 -0.62 1.17
C GLN A 34 12.61 -0.86 2.56
N LYS A 35 13.03 -0.09 3.57
CA LYS A 35 12.44 -0.15 4.91
C LYS A 35 11.69 1.14 5.24
N LEU A 36 10.45 1.00 5.70
CA LEU A 36 9.64 2.11 6.20
C LEU A 36 10.01 2.40 7.66
N GLN A 37 10.37 3.64 7.97
CA GLN A 37 10.57 4.07 9.35
C GLN A 37 9.30 4.68 9.93
N ASP A 38 8.62 5.53 9.15
CA ASP A 38 7.38 6.17 9.58
C ASP A 38 6.51 6.56 8.39
N PHE A 39 5.24 6.86 8.65
CA PHE A 39 4.34 7.40 7.64
C PHE A 39 3.31 8.35 8.26
N ALA A 40 2.82 9.29 7.46
CA ALA A 40 1.70 10.14 7.80
C ALA A 40 0.72 10.21 6.63
N LEU A 41 -0.57 10.16 6.94
CA LEU A 41 -1.60 10.48 5.95
C LEU A 41 -1.59 12.00 5.73
N VAL A 42 -1.52 12.43 4.47
CA VAL A 42 -1.53 13.84 4.11
C VAL A 42 -2.96 14.39 4.13
N ASP A 43 -3.92 13.54 3.76
CA ASP A 43 -5.35 13.82 3.80
C ASP A 43 -6.13 12.59 4.30
N ASP A 44 -7.44 12.75 4.48
CA ASP A 44 -8.33 11.64 4.85
C ASP A 44 -8.50 10.64 3.70
N GLY A 45 -8.03 10.94 2.49
CA GLY A 45 -8.30 10.22 1.26
C GLY A 45 -9.59 10.68 0.56
N ARG A 46 -9.79 10.15 -0.66
CA ARG A 46 -10.92 10.47 -1.53
C ARG A 46 -11.43 9.22 -2.22
N ALA A 47 -12.74 9.04 -2.21
CA ALA A 47 -13.40 8.03 -3.04
C ALA A 47 -13.47 8.54 -4.49
N GLN A 48 -13.04 7.72 -5.44
CA GLN A 48 -13.21 7.97 -6.86
C GLN A 48 -13.42 6.63 -7.57
N ASP A 49 -14.56 6.49 -8.24
CA ASP A 49 -15.05 5.22 -8.81
C ASP A 49 -15.10 4.12 -7.73
N SER A 50 -14.56 2.92 -8.02
CA SER A 50 -14.46 1.79 -7.06
C SER A 50 -13.21 1.82 -6.18
N ASN A 51 -12.46 2.93 -6.19
CA ASN A 51 -11.20 3.04 -5.47
C ASN A 51 -11.23 4.14 -4.42
N TRP A 52 -10.53 3.89 -3.32
CA TRP A 52 -10.16 4.90 -2.35
C TRP A 52 -8.72 5.35 -2.61
N PHE A 53 -8.51 6.62 -2.90
CA PHE A 53 -7.18 7.20 -3.07
C PHE A 53 -6.76 7.88 -1.79
N CYS A 54 -5.51 7.69 -1.35
CA CYS A 54 -4.99 8.32 -0.15
C CYS A 54 -3.55 8.77 -0.38
N ASP A 55 -3.27 10.04 -0.07
CA ASP A 55 -1.94 10.60 -0.17
C ASP A 55 -1.18 10.36 1.15
N VAL A 56 0.01 9.80 1.05
CA VAL A 56 0.81 9.39 2.20
C VAL A 56 2.23 9.94 2.07
N GLU A 57 2.71 10.60 3.11
CA GLU A 57 4.13 10.90 3.28
C GLU A 57 4.81 9.73 3.98
N LEU A 58 5.81 9.14 3.33
CA LEU A 58 6.65 8.08 3.88
C LEU A 58 7.98 8.66 4.36
N THR A 59 8.47 8.19 5.50
CA THR A 59 9.85 8.35 5.95
C THR A 59 10.57 7.02 5.76
N LEU A 60 11.51 6.97 4.82
CA LEU A 60 12.22 5.77 4.41
C LEU A 60 13.60 5.71 5.06
N ALA A 61 14.00 4.53 5.52
CA ALA A 61 15.36 4.31 5.97
C ALA A 61 16.35 4.53 4.81
N PRO A 62 17.55 5.09 5.05
CA PRO A 62 18.57 5.20 4.02
C PRO A 62 19.04 3.81 3.56
N GLU A 63 19.37 3.67 2.27
CA GLU A 63 19.91 2.41 1.73
C GLU A 63 21.34 2.11 2.25
N SER A 64 22.13 3.13 2.56
CA SER A 64 23.54 2.98 2.94
C SER A 64 24.04 4.04 3.92
N GLY A 65 23.37 4.13 5.08
CA GLY A 65 23.69 5.13 6.10
C GLY A 65 23.37 6.57 5.63
N GLY A 66 23.23 7.48 6.59
CA GLY A 66 22.79 8.85 6.33
C GLY A 66 21.37 9.12 6.82
N GLU A 67 20.80 10.22 6.34
CA GLU A 67 19.51 10.70 6.81
C GLU A 67 18.34 9.96 6.15
N PRO A 68 17.22 9.76 6.86
CA PRO A 68 15.99 9.24 6.27
C PRO A 68 15.47 10.15 5.15
N THR A 69 14.90 9.54 4.11
CA THR A 69 14.32 10.28 2.98
C THR A 69 12.81 10.34 3.11
N LYS A 70 12.24 11.53 2.94
CA LYS A 70 10.79 11.71 2.85
C LYS A 70 10.31 11.59 1.41
N LYS A 71 9.20 10.88 1.20
CA LYS A 71 8.56 10.73 -0.12
C LYS A 71 7.05 10.73 0.02
N THR A 72 6.38 11.60 -0.73
CA THR A 72 4.92 11.61 -0.82
C THR A 72 4.47 10.79 -2.02
N LEU A 73 3.46 9.94 -1.82
CA LEU A 73 2.87 9.11 -2.86
C LEU A 73 1.39 8.89 -2.62
N THR A 74 0.64 8.56 -3.68
CA THR A 74 -0.78 8.27 -3.61
C THR A 74 -0.99 6.76 -3.72
N TYR A 75 -1.65 6.16 -2.72
CA TYR A 75 -2.14 4.78 -2.80
C TYR A 75 -3.56 4.76 -3.37
N ALA A 76 -3.81 3.88 -4.34
CA ALA A 76 -5.15 3.51 -4.78
C ALA A 76 -5.54 2.18 -4.12
N ILE A 77 -6.61 2.18 -3.35
CA ILE A 77 -7.09 1.04 -2.59
C ILE A 77 -8.44 0.62 -3.17
N GLY A 78 -8.45 -0.52 -3.86
CA GLY A 78 -9.69 -1.18 -4.23
C GLY A 78 -10.35 -1.76 -2.98
N THR A 79 -11.61 -1.41 -2.73
CA THR A 79 -12.35 -1.88 -1.55
C THR A 79 -13.43 -2.92 -1.89
N ASP A 80 -13.71 -3.11 -3.17
CA ASP A 80 -14.66 -4.12 -3.65
C ASP A 80 -13.98 -5.49 -3.77
N PRO A 81 -14.49 -6.56 -3.12
CA PRO A 81 -14.08 -7.91 -3.45
C PRO A 81 -14.42 -8.17 -4.92
N VAL A 82 -13.47 -8.67 -5.72
CA VAL A 82 -13.69 -8.93 -7.14
C VAL A 82 -14.62 -10.15 -7.29
N LEU A 83 -15.93 -9.98 -7.10
CA LEU A 83 -16.96 -10.89 -7.60
C LEU A 83 -17.54 -10.30 -8.88
N THR A 84 -17.00 -10.74 -10.00
CA THR A 84 -17.39 -10.27 -11.33
C THR A 84 -18.15 -11.36 -12.08
N VAL A 85 -19.39 -11.08 -12.50
CA VAL A 85 -20.22 -11.97 -13.32
C VAL A 85 -20.59 -11.25 -14.63
N PHE A 86 -20.23 -11.83 -15.77
CA PHE A 86 -20.56 -11.31 -17.10
C PHE A 86 -21.69 -12.13 -17.74
N ARG A 87 -22.58 -11.47 -18.51
CA ARG A 87 -23.58 -12.14 -19.37
C ARG A 87 -22.91 -12.63 -20.65
N ALA A 88 -23.08 -13.91 -20.98
CA ALA A 88 -22.68 -14.44 -22.29
C ALA A 88 -23.56 -13.82 -23.39
N MET A 89 -22.95 -13.08 -24.31
CA MET A 89 -23.55 -12.75 -25.60
C MET A 89 -23.33 -13.97 -26.51
N LEU A 90 -24.39 -14.75 -26.75
CA LEU A 90 -24.45 -15.70 -27.85
C LEU A 90 -24.76 -14.93 -29.14
#